data_AF-A0AAV3ZAB9-F1
#
_entry.id   AF-A0AAV3ZAB9-F1
#
_cell.length_a   1.000
_cell.length_b   1.000
_cell.length_c   1.000
_cell.angle_alpha   90.00
_cell.angle_beta   90.00
_cell.angle_gamma   90.00
#
_symmetry.space_group_name_H-M   'P 1'
#
loop_
_entity.id
_entity.type
_entity.pdbx_description
1 polymer ?
#
loop_
_entity_poly.entity_id
_entity_poly.type
_entity_poly.pdbx_seq_one_letter_code
_entity_poly.pdbx_strand_id
1 'polypeptide(L)'
;MCPSAYGDFQDASDCSRFYRCTNFQVQSWSCGNNQLFDPSVQRCSSTSTLPNGCSAPTWWNQGGQGQGQQTYQCPNPNGDFQDSSDCSKYYRCTNFQVQSLSCPSNQLFDPNAQRCSSTVTNPSGCHVPDWWNEGGQGQTFQCPSANGDFQDPGDCSRFYRCTNFQVQSWSCGNNQLFNPSAGRCSSTSTLPNGCSAPTWWNQGGQGQTFQCPSAYGDFQDASDCSRFYRCTNFQVQSYSCGNNQLFDPSVQRCSSTSTLPNGCEAPTWWNQGGQGQTCMYLLLFCA
;
A
#
# COMPACT_ATOMS: atom_id res chain seq x y z
N MET A 1 9.72 -11.31 40.50
CA MET A 1 9.31 -12.55 41.22
C MET A 1 7.84 -12.80 40.93
N CYS A 2 7.46 -14.06 40.63
CA CYS A 2 6.12 -14.39 40.13
C CYS A 2 5.04 -14.28 41.23
N PRO A 3 4.00 -13.45 41.05
CA PRO A 3 2.89 -13.34 42.02
C PRO A 3 2.03 -14.60 42.11
N SER A 4 2.04 -15.45 41.07
CA SER A 4 1.30 -16.71 41.00
C SER A 4 2.02 -17.73 40.14
N ALA A 5 1.62 -19.00 40.23
CA ALA A 5 2.24 -20.10 39.47
C ALA A 5 2.13 -19.88 37.95
N TYR A 6 1.05 -19.24 37.48
CA TYR A 6 0.77 -18.96 36.08
C TYR A 6 0.22 -17.55 35.91
N GLY A 7 0.45 -16.94 34.74
CA GLY A 7 -0.16 -15.68 34.33
C GLY A 7 0.81 -14.72 33.67
N ASP A 8 0.26 -13.72 32.99
CA ASP A 8 1.01 -12.60 32.43
C ASP A 8 0.85 -11.38 33.32
N PHE A 9 1.96 -10.74 33.65
CA PHE A 9 1.99 -9.64 34.60
C PHE A 9 2.82 -8.48 34.03
N GLN A 10 2.38 -7.27 34.34
CA GLN A 10 3.02 -6.06 33.88
C GLN A 10 4.42 -5.87 34.48
N ASP A 11 5.36 -5.41 33.68
CA ASP A 11 6.65 -4.94 34.17
C ASP A 11 6.53 -3.50 34.69
N ALA A 12 6.87 -3.27 35.97
CA ALA A 12 6.77 -1.94 36.59
C ALA A 12 7.79 -0.94 36.05
N SER A 13 8.88 -1.41 35.44
CA SER A 13 9.92 -0.54 34.87
C SER A 13 9.61 -0.04 33.47
N ASP A 14 8.68 -0.70 32.75
CA ASP A 14 8.36 -0.38 31.37
C ASP A 14 6.98 -0.94 30.99
N CYS A 15 6.01 -0.06 30.72
CA CYS A 15 4.65 -0.44 30.35
C CYS A 15 4.54 -1.19 29.01
N SER A 16 5.59 -1.18 28.18
CA SER A 16 5.68 -1.99 26.95
C SER A 16 6.14 -3.42 27.21
N ARG A 17 6.44 -3.77 28.47
CA ARG A 17 6.96 -5.08 28.84
C ARG A 17 6.02 -5.80 29.80
N PHE A 18 6.09 -7.11 29.74
CA PHE A 18 5.39 -7.99 30.66
C PHE A 18 6.26 -9.20 30.95
N TYR A 19 5.97 -9.88 32.04
CA TYR A 19 6.56 -11.18 32.32
C TYR A 19 5.49 -12.24 32.44
N ARG A 20 5.78 -13.38 31.82
CA ARG A 20 4.96 -14.58 31.88
C ARG A 20 5.53 -15.49 32.97
N CYS A 21 4.64 -15.89 33.86
CA CYS A 21 4.94 -16.89 34.89
C CYS A 21 4.44 -18.26 34.45
N THR A 22 5.28 -19.28 34.62
CA THR A 22 4.90 -20.67 34.40
C THR A 22 5.60 -21.53 35.45
N ASN A 23 4.84 -22.18 36.33
CA ASN A 23 5.36 -22.86 37.53
C ASN A 23 6.32 -21.99 38.35
N PHE A 24 5.95 -20.73 38.58
CA PHE A 24 6.76 -19.71 39.28
C PHE A 24 8.09 -19.31 38.59
N GLN A 25 8.37 -19.84 37.40
CA GLN A 25 9.49 -19.40 36.57
C GLN A 25 9.08 -18.16 35.78
N VAL A 26 9.96 -17.15 35.75
CA VAL A 26 9.71 -15.86 35.09
C VAL A 26 10.35 -15.84 33.71
N GLN A 27 9.59 -15.41 32.71
CA GLN A 27 10.10 -15.09 31.38
C GLN A 27 9.65 -13.69 31.00
N SER A 28 10.59 -12.82 30.61
CA SER A 28 10.30 -11.45 30.20
C SER A 28 10.00 -11.37 28.71
N TRP A 29 9.00 -10.58 28.36
CA TRP A 29 8.52 -10.35 27.01
C TRP A 29 8.25 -8.87 26.80
N SER A 30 8.26 -8.44 25.54
CA SER A 30 7.85 -7.11 25.14
C SER A 30 6.57 -7.22 24.34
N CYS A 31 5.68 -6.25 24.52
CA CYS A 31 4.51 -6.07 23.69
C CYS A 31 4.90 -5.69 22.27
N GLY A 32 3.98 -5.92 21.33
CA GLY A 32 4.15 -5.50 19.94
C GLY A 32 4.29 -3.99 19.81
N ASN A 33 4.68 -3.51 18.62
CA ASN A 33 4.96 -2.10 18.43
C ASN A 33 3.73 -1.22 18.76
N ASN A 34 3.94 -0.16 19.53
CA ASN A 34 2.89 0.73 20.07
C ASN A 34 1.82 0.05 20.93
N GLN A 35 2.11 -1.13 21.49
CA GLN A 35 1.23 -1.79 22.44
C GLN A 35 1.80 -1.69 23.85
N LEU A 36 0.90 -1.47 24.80
CA LEU A 36 1.21 -1.53 26.22
C LEU A 36 0.55 -2.77 26.81
N PHE A 37 1.19 -3.35 27.83
CA PHE A 37 0.57 -4.44 28.55
C PHE A 37 -0.57 -3.90 29.40
N ASP A 38 -1.80 -4.31 29.10
CA ASP A 38 -3.00 -3.92 29.82
C ASP A 38 -3.31 -4.95 30.93
N PRO A 39 -3.13 -4.62 32.22
CA PRO A 39 -3.37 -5.54 33.32
C PRO A 39 -4.83 -5.95 33.48
N SER A 40 -5.78 -5.16 32.98
CA SER A 40 -7.23 -5.45 33.10
C SER A 40 -7.67 -6.61 32.22
N VAL A 41 -6.98 -6.80 31.09
CA VAL A 41 -7.23 -7.88 30.12
C VAL A 41 -6.07 -8.87 30.03
N GLN A 42 -5.01 -8.67 30.83
CA GLN A 42 -3.80 -9.50 30.92
C GLN A 42 -3.14 -9.77 29.56
N ARG A 43 -3.11 -8.76 28.68
CA ARG A 43 -2.50 -8.89 27.35
C ARG A 43 -2.02 -7.55 26.81
N CYS A 44 -1.16 -7.61 25.82
CA CYS A 44 -0.76 -6.43 25.05
C CYS A 44 -1.95 -5.87 24.27
N SER A 45 -2.14 -4.56 24.36
CA SER A 45 -3.27 -3.84 23.82
C SER A 45 -2.79 -2.49 23.29
N SER A 46 -3.41 -2.03 22.21
CA SER A 46 -3.19 -0.68 21.68
C SER A 46 -3.99 0.32 22.53
N THR A 47 -3.60 0.50 23.79
CA THR A 47 -4.25 1.45 24.69
C THR A 47 -3.78 2.86 24.37
N SER A 48 -4.73 3.82 24.38
CA SER A 48 -4.43 5.25 24.28
C SER A 48 -4.06 5.87 25.63
N THR A 49 -4.19 5.10 26.71
CA THR A 49 -3.86 5.48 28.08
C THR A 49 -2.70 4.65 28.59
N LEU A 50 -1.79 5.31 29.33
CA LEU A 50 -0.70 4.63 30.01
C LEU A 50 -1.29 3.82 31.18
N PRO A 51 -1.09 2.49 31.25
CA PRO A 51 -1.50 1.70 32.39
C PRO A 51 -0.85 2.18 33.68
N ASN A 52 -1.61 2.17 34.78
CA ASN A 52 -1.08 2.54 36.09
C ASN A 52 -0.12 1.47 36.61
N GLY A 53 0.93 1.89 37.33
CA GLY A 53 1.85 0.97 38.03
C GLY A 53 3.10 0.58 37.24
N CYS A 54 3.35 1.21 36.09
CA CYS A 54 4.57 1.05 35.30
C CYS A 54 5.08 2.40 34.78
N SER A 55 6.33 2.42 34.31
CA SER A 55 6.93 3.63 33.71
C SER A 55 6.65 3.68 32.21
N ALA A 56 6.36 4.87 31.70
CA ALA A 56 6.21 5.10 30.27
C ALA A 56 7.49 4.68 29.52
N PRO A 57 7.39 3.84 28.47
CA PRO A 57 8.54 3.59 27.62
C PRO A 57 9.00 4.89 26.94
N THR A 58 10.26 4.93 26.49
CA THR A 58 10.86 6.14 25.90
C THR A 58 10.17 6.63 24.63
N TRP A 59 9.41 5.75 23.97
CA TRP A 59 8.57 6.07 22.81
C TRP A 59 7.17 6.58 23.19
N TRP A 60 6.76 6.46 24.45
CA TRP A 60 5.45 6.90 24.94
C TRP A 60 5.50 8.35 25.39
N ASN A 61 5.08 9.25 24.50
CA ASN A 61 4.93 10.67 24.80
C ASN A 61 3.48 10.96 25.23
N GLN A 62 3.28 11.32 26.50
CA GLN A 62 1.98 11.82 26.96
C GLN A 62 1.76 13.26 26.48
N GLY A 63 0.91 13.42 25.48
CA GLY A 63 0.34 14.71 25.06
C GLY A 63 -0.90 14.44 24.22
N GLY A 64 -2.08 14.63 24.83
CA GLY A 64 -3.37 14.26 24.24
C GLY A 64 -3.81 15.09 23.03
N GLN A 65 -4.83 14.53 22.38
CA GLN A 65 -5.70 15.10 21.34
C GLN A 65 -5.06 15.46 19.99
N GLY A 66 -5.20 14.53 19.03
CA GLY A 66 -5.05 14.80 17.61
C GLY A 66 -4.66 13.56 16.82
N GLN A 67 -5.56 13.05 15.99
CA GLN A 67 -5.25 12.03 14.99
C GLN A 67 -4.17 12.59 14.04
N GLY A 68 -2.96 12.02 14.06
CA GLY A 68 -1.83 12.47 13.24
C GLY A 68 -0.82 11.35 13.04
N GLN A 69 -0.34 11.21 11.82
CA GLN A 69 0.55 10.14 11.32
C GLN A 69 1.71 9.83 12.28
N GLN A 70 1.91 8.55 12.59
CA GLN A 70 3.06 8.08 13.34
C GLN A 70 4.34 8.35 12.52
N THR A 71 5.19 9.26 13.02
CA THR A 71 6.48 9.58 12.42
C THR A 71 7.52 8.65 12.99
N TYR A 72 8.10 7.77 12.15
CA TYR A 72 9.23 6.94 12.53
C TYR A 72 10.41 7.81 13.00
N GLN A 73 10.91 7.58 14.21
CA GLN A 73 12.05 8.31 14.77
C GLN A 73 13.33 7.48 14.60
N CYS A 74 14.36 8.07 14.00
CA CYS A 74 15.63 7.42 13.75
C CYS A 74 16.34 7.02 15.05
N PRO A 75 16.60 5.71 15.29
CA PRO A 75 17.29 5.27 16.50
C PRO A 75 18.73 5.78 16.59
N ASN A 76 19.38 5.94 15.43
CA ASN A 76 20.74 6.48 15.28
C ASN A 76 20.76 7.55 14.19
N PRO A 77 21.76 8.45 14.17
CA PRO A 77 21.86 9.50 13.16
C PRO A 77 21.93 8.92 11.73
N ASN A 78 22.58 7.77 11.56
CA ASN A 78 22.71 7.10 10.27
C ASN A 78 22.45 5.59 10.41
N GLY A 79 21.83 4.99 9.40
CA GLY A 79 21.60 3.55 9.33
C GLY A 79 20.30 3.19 8.62
N ASP A 80 20.16 1.92 8.27
CA ASP A 80 18.94 1.36 7.71
C ASP A 80 18.25 0.49 8.75
N PHE A 81 16.93 0.65 8.87
CA PHE A 81 16.13 0.03 9.91
C PHE A 81 14.84 -0.53 9.34
N GLN A 82 14.45 -1.70 9.80
CA GLN A 82 13.29 -2.40 9.30
C GLN A 82 11.98 -1.66 9.59
N ASP A 83 11.04 -1.70 8.65
CA ASP A 83 9.67 -1.29 8.92
C ASP A 83 8.92 -2.42 9.67
N SER A 84 8.37 -2.10 10.84
CA SER A 84 7.67 -3.09 11.69
C SER A 84 6.26 -3.45 11.21
N SER A 85 5.74 -2.72 10.22
CA SER A 85 4.43 -2.97 9.61
C SER A 85 4.53 -3.69 8.27
N ASP A 86 5.70 -3.68 7.63
CA ASP A 86 5.89 -4.27 6.30
C ASP A 86 7.35 -4.72 6.11
N CYS A 87 7.58 -6.03 6.10
CA CYS A 87 8.92 -6.61 5.96
C CYS A 87 9.61 -6.27 4.64
N SER A 88 8.86 -5.78 3.64
CA SER A 88 9.39 -5.34 2.35
C SER A 88 9.83 -3.87 2.36
N LYS A 89 9.70 -3.17 3.49
CA LYS A 89 10.09 -1.77 3.65
C LYS A 89 11.12 -1.58 4.76
N TYR A 90 11.83 -0.46 4.67
CA TYR A 90 12.82 -0.03 5.64
C TYR A 90 12.92 1.50 5.67
N TYR A 91 13.45 2.01 6.76
CA TYR A 91 13.76 3.41 6.98
C TYR A 91 15.26 3.62 6.84
N ARG A 92 15.66 4.54 5.98
CA ARG A 92 17.03 5.05 5.94
C ARG A 92 17.12 6.34 6.73
N CYS A 93 18.00 6.35 7.71
CA CYS A 93 18.32 7.51 8.51
C CYS A 93 19.60 8.17 7.99
N THR A 94 19.56 9.48 7.82
CA THR A 94 20.75 10.28 7.50
C THR A 94 20.70 11.58 8.30
N ASN A 95 21.64 11.78 9.23
CA ASN A 95 21.60 12.86 10.22
C ASN A 95 20.23 13.01 10.91
N PHE A 96 19.66 11.89 11.37
CA PHE A 96 18.32 11.77 11.98
C PHE A 96 17.13 12.10 11.06
N GLN A 97 17.38 12.41 9.79
CA GLN A 97 16.31 12.53 8.79
C GLN A 97 15.91 11.13 8.31
N VAL A 98 14.63 10.81 8.43
CA VAL A 98 14.07 9.53 8.01
C VAL A 98 13.60 9.58 6.56
N GLN A 99 13.95 8.55 5.80
CA GLN A 99 13.38 8.26 4.50
C GLN A 99 12.80 6.84 4.52
N SER A 100 11.51 6.69 4.22
CA SER A 100 10.90 5.37 4.00
C SER A 100 11.23 4.88 2.59
N LEU A 101 11.68 3.63 2.49
CA LEU A 101 12.14 2.98 1.27
C LEU A 101 11.58 1.56 1.21
N SER A 102 11.38 1.06 0.00
CA SER A 102 11.02 -0.35 -0.24
C SER A 102 12.25 -1.13 -0.68
N CYS A 103 12.30 -2.41 -0.28
CA CYS A 103 13.28 -3.34 -0.78
C CYS A 103 13.08 -3.62 -2.28
N PRO A 104 14.16 -3.96 -3.01
CA PRO A 104 14.05 -4.46 -4.37
C PRO A 104 13.14 -5.69 -4.44
N SER A 105 12.52 -5.94 -5.59
CA SER A 105 11.55 -7.02 -5.76
C SER A 105 12.07 -8.38 -5.27
N ASN A 106 11.19 -9.13 -4.60
CA ASN A 106 11.49 -10.46 -4.03
C ASN A 106 12.58 -10.44 -2.95
N GLN A 107 12.73 -9.32 -2.24
CA GLN A 107 13.61 -9.21 -1.08
C GLN A 107 12.83 -8.67 0.11
N LEU A 108 13.17 -9.17 1.29
CA LEU A 108 12.75 -8.61 2.56
C LEU A 108 13.94 -7.90 3.20
N PHE A 109 13.66 -6.92 4.06
CA PHE A 109 14.73 -6.27 4.81
C PHE A 109 15.26 -7.24 5.88
N ASP A 110 16.56 -7.50 5.83
CA ASP A 110 17.27 -8.27 6.85
C ASP A 110 17.74 -7.32 7.97
N PRO A 111 17.15 -7.34 9.17
CA PRO A 111 17.58 -6.48 10.27
C PRO A 111 18.99 -6.79 10.77
N ASN A 112 19.48 -8.02 10.60
CA ASN A 112 20.81 -8.42 11.06
C ASN A 112 21.89 -7.91 10.10
N ALA A 113 21.61 -8.00 8.79
CA ALA A 113 22.52 -7.51 7.76
C ALA A 113 22.29 -6.02 7.41
N GLN A 114 21.24 -5.40 7.96
CA GLN A 114 20.78 -4.03 7.70
C GLN A 114 20.64 -3.71 6.20
N ARG A 115 20.13 -4.66 5.43
CA ARG A 115 19.97 -4.55 3.98
C ARG A 115 18.88 -5.47 3.47
N CYS A 116 18.38 -5.18 2.27
CA CYS A 116 17.47 -6.08 1.59
C CYS A 116 18.17 -7.38 1.17
N SER A 117 17.50 -8.50 1.37
CA SER A 117 17.97 -9.84 1.02
C SER A 117 16.84 -10.72 0.52
N SER A 118 17.13 -11.52 -0.50
CA SER A 118 16.22 -12.55 -1.03
C SER A 118 16.26 -13.86 -0.23
N THR A 119 17.18 -13.99 0.73
CA THR A 119 17.39 -15.23 1.48
C THR A 119 16.67 -15.25 2.83
N VAL A 120 16.08 -14.12 3.25
CA VAL A 120 15.38 -14.02 4.54
C VAL A 120 13.94 -14.44 4.36
N THR A 121 13.56 -15.54 5.01
CA THR A 121 12.23 -16.17 4.87
C THR A 121 11.17 -15.66 5.82
N ASN A 122 11.55 -15.03 6.92
CA ASN A 122 10.62 -14.46 7.88
C ASN A 122 11.36 -13.52 8.85
N PRO A 123 11.66 -12.28 8.45
CA PRO A 123 12.28 -11.32 9.36
C PRO A 123 11.35 -11.10 10.55
N SER A 124 11.85 -11.30 11.76
CA SER A 124 11.06 -11.08 12.98
C SER A 124 10.69 -9.61 13.16
N GLY A 125 9.50 -9.34 13.69
CA GLY A 125 9.10 -7.99 14.10
C GLY A 125 8.45 -7.13 13.00
N CYS A 126 8.04 -7.72 11.89
CA CYS A 126 7.28 -7.08 10.83
C CYS A 126 6.18 -8.01 10.29
N HIS A 127 5.21 -7.45 9.55
CA HIS A 127 4.26 -8.24 8.79
C HIS A 127 4.85 -8.56 7.41
N VAL A 128 4.99 -9.86 7.14
CA VAL A 128 5.48 -10.37 5.87
C VAL A 128 4.35 -10.26 4.85
N PRO A 129 4.53 -9.58 3.71
CA PRO A 129 3.45 -9.38 2.74
C PRO A 129 2.87 -10.69 2.18
N ASP A 130 1.60 -10.70 1.83
CA ASP A 130 0.89 -11.90 1.34
C ASP A 130 1.54 -12.54 0.11
N TRP A 131 2.13 -11.72 -0.78
CA TRP A 131 2.89 -12.19 -1.95
C TRP A 131 4.14 -13.02 -1.60
N TRP A 132 4.56 -13.03 -0.34
CA TRP A 132 5.62 -13.90 0.17
C TRP A 132 5.09 -15.24 0.69
N ASN A 133 3.83 -15.28 1.18
CA ASN A 133 3.26 -16.42 1.92
C ASN A 133 2.38 -17.35 1.05
N GLU A 134 1.89 -16.93 -0.11
CA GLU A 134 1.09 -17.78 -1.03
C GLU A 134 1.93 -18.62 -2.02
N GLY A 135 3.23 -18.79 -1.73
CA GLY A 135 4.16 -19.58 -2.55
C GLY A 135 5.54 -19.74 -1.91
N GLY A 136 5.58 -19.73 -0.58
CA GLY A 136 6.80 -19.75 0.22
C GLY A 136 7.64 -21.01 0.00
N GLN A 137 8.50 -20.98 -1.02
CA GLN A 137 9.73 -21.76 -1.17
C GLN A 137 10.62 -21.13 -2.24
N GLY A 138 11.03 -19.86 -2.12
CA GLY A 138 12.04 -19.29 -3.03
C GLY A 138 11.80 -19.62 -4.52
N GLN A 139 10.54 -19.69 -4.95
CA GLN A 139 10.19 -19.99 -6.33
C GLN A 139 10.40 -18.69 -7.07
N THR A 140 11.67 -18.47 -7.44
CA THR A 140 12.05 -17.60 -8.53
C THR A 140 11.07 -17.84 -9.66
N PHE A 141 10.26 -16.84 -10.01
CA PHE A 141 9.44 -16.89 -11.21
C PHE A 141 10.31 -17.44 -12.35
N GLN A 142 9.95 -18.64 -12.82
CA GLN A 142 10.72 -19.33 -13.85
C GLN A 142 10.27 -18.80 -15.19
N CYS A 143 11.20 -18.18 -15.90
CA CYS A 143 10.95 -17.64 -17.23
C CYS A 143 10.33 -18.70 -18.16
N PRO A 144 9.07 -18.54 -18.61
CA PRO A 144 8.44 -19.50 -19.52
C PRO A 144 9.16 -19.58 -20.86
N SER A 145 9.94 -18.56 -21.21
CA SER A 145 10.79 -18.51 -22.41
C SER A 145 12.05 -17.70 -22.14
N ALA A 146 13.08 -17.87 -22.98
CA ALA A 146 14.37 -17.19 -22.81
C ALA A 146 14.22 -15.66 -22.74
N ASN A 147 13.32 -15.09 -23.53
CA ASN A 147 13.03 -13.66 -23.55
C ASN A 147 11.51 -13.43 -23.58
N GLY A 148 11.04 -12.37 -22.93
CA GLY A 148 9.64 -11.98 -22.94
C GLY A 148 9.21 -11.26 -21.66
N ASP A 149 8.06 -10.60 -21.73
CA ASP A 149 7.41 -10.00 -20.57
C ASP A 149 6.20 -10.86 -20.18
N PHE A 150 6.06 -11.15 -18.89
CA PHE A 150 5.08 -12.10 -18.35
C PHE A 150 4.38 -11.50 -17.14
N GLN A 151 3.11 -11.83 -16.97
CA GLN A 151 2.29 -11.30 -15.89
C GLN A 151 2.78 -11.76 -14.52
N ASP A 152 2.71 -10.87 -13.54
CA ASP A 152 2.89 -11.25 -12.14
C ASP A 152 1.56 -11.80 -11.58
N PRO A 153 1.49 -13.08 -11.16
CA PRO A 153 0.27 -13.64 -10.58
C PRO A 153 -0.13 -12.99 -9.24
N GLY A 154 0.83 -12.38 -8.53
CA GLY A 154 0.57 -11.73 -7.25
C GLY A 154 0.07 -10.29 -7.37
N ASP A 155 0.21 -9.65 -8.54
CA ASP A 155 -0.14 -8.24 -8.72
C ASP A 155 -0.31 -7.88 -10.22
N CYS A 156 -1.54 -7.59 -10.64
CA CYS A 156 -1.85 -7.22 -12.02
C CYS A 156 -1.17 -5.94 -12.50
N SER A 157 -0.66 -5.09 -11.59
CA SER A 157 0.13 -3.90 -11.93
C SER A 157 1.61 -4.19 -12.14
N ARG A 158 2.03 -5.45 -12.04
CA ARG A 158 3.43 -5.87 -12.17
C ARG A 158 3.60 -6.93 -13.25
N PHE A 159 4.83 -7.05 -13.72
CA PHE A 159 5.24 -8.05 -14.68
C PHE A 159 6.69 -8.46 -14.47
N TYR A 160 7.02 -9.64 -14.98
CA TYR A 160 8.36 -10.19 -15.05
C TYR A 160 8.90 -10.07 -16.46
N ARG A 161 10.07 -9.43 -16.61
CA ARG A 161 10.86 -9.42 -17.83
C ARG A 161 11.92 -10.50 -17.75
N CYS A 162 11.92 -11.38 -18.75
CA CYS A 162 12.91 -12.42 -18.93
C CYS A 162 13.93 -12.00 -19.99
N THR A 163 15.22 -12.20 -19.71
CA THR A 163 16.30 -12.05 -20.68
C THR A 163 17.31 -13.16 -20.47
N ASN A 164 17.49 -14.03 -21.47
CA ASN A 164 18.26 -15.27 -21.36
C ASN A 164 17.92 -16.09 -20.09
N PHE A 165 16.61 -16.29 -19.84
CA PHE A 165 16.06 -16.97 -18.66
C PHE A 165 16.33 -16.29 -17.30
N GLN A 166 16.94 -15.11 -17.29
CA GLN A 166 17.07 -14.30 -16.08
C GLN A 166 15.82 -13.44 -15.89
N VAL A 167 15.22 -13.52 -14.71
CA VAL A 167 14.00 -12.79 -14.37
C VAL A 167 14.32 -11.43 -13.73
N GLN A 168 13.60 -10.40 -14.15
CA GLN A 168 13.51 -9.11 -13.48
C GLN A 168 12.05 -8.72 -13.29
N SER A 169 11.68 -8.20 -12.11
CA SER A 169 10.33 -7.69 -11.87
C SER A 169 10.25 -6.20 -12.15
N TRP A 170 9.16 -5.76 -12.75
CA TRP A 170 8.88 -4.38 -13.11
C TRP A 170 7.43 -4.04 -12.75
N SER A 171 7.20 -2.76 -12.46
CA SER A 171 5.85 -2.22 -12.30
C SER A 171 5.40 -1.55 -13.60
N CYS A 172 4.12 -1.66 -13.90
CA CYS A 172 3.48 -0.87 -14.91
C CYS A 172 3.42 0.61 -14.49
N GLY A 173 3.27 1.50 -15.47
CA GLY A 173 3.08 2.93 -15.20
C GLY A 173 1.79 3.20 -14.44
N ASN A 174 1.62 4.42 -13.93
CA ASN A 174 0.44 4.80 -13.14
C ASN A 174 -0.87 4.36 -13.83
N ASN A 175 -1.73 3.69 -13.07
CA ASN A 175 -3.04 3.20 -13.49
C ASN A 175 -3.00 2.25 -14.71
N GLN A 176 -1.90 1.53 -14.92
CA GLN A 176 -1.78 0.51 -15.96
C GLN A 176 -1.69 -0.89 -15.34
N LEU A 177 -2.31 -1.86 -16.02
CA LEU A 177 -2.16 -3.27 -15.69
C LEU A 177 -1.42 -3.98 -16.81
N PHE A 178 -0.70 -5.05 -16.46
CA PHE A 178 -0.02 -5.87 -17.44
C PHE A 178 -1.03 -6.70 -18.22
N ASN A 179 -1.09 -6.51 -19.53
CA ASN A 179 -1.92 -7.29 -20.42
C ASN A 179 -1.12 -8.48 -20.96
N PRO A 180 -1.40 -9.72 -20.52
CA PRO A 180 -0.64 -10.90 -20.92
C PRO A 180 -0.78 -11.23 -22.42
N SER A 181 -1.93 -10.93 -23.03
CA SER A 181 -2.15 -11.16 -24.47
C SER A 181 -1.34 -10.20 -25.34
N ALA A 182 -1.12 -8.97 -24.84
CA ALA A 182 -0.34 -7.96 -25.53
C ALA A 182 1.15 -7.95 -25.13
N GLY A 183 1.51 -8.67 -24.06
CA GLY A 183 2.88 -8.70 -23.51
C GLY A 183 3.38 -7.34 -23.02
N ARG A 184 2.48 -6.45 -22.59
CA ARG A 184 2.84 -5.08 -22.16
C ARG A 184 1.83 -4.48 -21.20
N CYS A 185 2.27 -3.45 -20.48
CA CYS A 185 1.39 -2.61 -19.68
C CYS A 185 0.42 -1.82 -20.57
N SER A 186 -0.84 -1.79 -20.18
CA SER A 186 -1.88 -1.01 -20.86
C SER A 186 -2.89 -0.49 -19.86
N SER A 187 -3.44 0.69 -20.15
CA SER A 187 -4.66 1.16 -19.49
C SER A 187 -5.81 0.26 -19.94
N THR A 188 -6.32 -0.54 -19.02
CA THR A 188 -7.46 -1.43 -19.22
C THR A 188 -8.56 -1.01 -18.24
N SER A 189 -9.81 -1.28 -18.59
CA SER A 189 -10.97 -1.16 -17.67
C SER A 189 -11.34 -2.51 -17.04
N THR A 190 -10.73 -3.60 -17.52
CA THR A 190 -10.97 -4.96 -17.04
C THR A 190 -9.72 -5.51 -16.39
N LEU A 191 -9.88 -6.15 -15.22
CA LEU A 191 -8.80 -6.84 -14.53
C LEU A 191 -8.33 -8.02 -15.38
N PRO A 192 -7.04 -8.11 -15.76
CA PRO A 192 -6.50 -9.28 -16.44
C PRO A 192 -6.69 -10.54 -15.58
N ASN A 193 -7.07 -11.65 -16.21
CA ASN A 193 -7.19 -12.92 -15.51
C ASN A 193 -5.81 -13.41 -15.04
N GLY A 194 -5.79 -14.22 -13.98
CA GLY A 194 -4.57 -14.90 -13.52
C GLY A 194 -3.63 -14.03 -12.68
N CYS A 195 -4.12 -12.90 -12.14
CA CYS A 195 -3.38 -12.07 -11.19
C CYS A 195 -4.32 -11.46 -10.15
N SER A 196 -3.75 -10.99 -9.03
CA SER A 196 -4.49 -10.26 -8.00
C SER A 196 -4.59 -8.77 -8.31
N ALA A 197 -5.77 -8.19 -8.07
CA ALA A 197 -5.98 -6.75 -8.25
C ALA A 197 -5.09 -5.94 -7.30
N PRO A 198 -4.37 -4.91 -7.79
CA PRO A 198 -3.62 -4.03 -6.91
C PRO A 198 -4.57 -3.19 -6.06
N THR A 199 -4.10 -2.70 -4.91
CA THR A 199 -4.93 -1.98 -3.91
C THR A 199 -5.59 -0.70 -4.45
N TRP A 200 -5.06 -0.13 -5.52
CA TRP A 200 -5.63 1.03 -6.20
C TRP A 200 -6.66 0.66 -7.28
N TRP A 201 -6.73 -0.61 -7.70
CA TRP A 201 -7.71 -1.10 -8.67
C TRP A 201 -9.05 -1.34 -7.98
N ASN A 202 -9.81 -0.26 -7.83
CA ASN A 202 -11.19 -0.32 -7.37
C ASN A 202 -12.11 -0.47 -8.57
N GLN A 203 -12.78 -1.61 -8.67
CA GLN A 203 -13.91 -1.75 -9.60
C GLN A 203 -14.93 -0.67 -9.24
N GLY A 204 -15.38 0.10 -10.23
CA GLY A 204 -16.54 0.98 -10.10
C GLY A 204 -17.71 0.17 -9.56
N GLY A 205 -17.98 0.31 -8.27
CA GLY A 205 -18.96 -0.47 -7.53
C GLY A 205 -19.46 0.35 -6.37
N GLN A 206 -20.76 0.61 -6.39
CA GLN A 206 -21.47 1.55 -5.52
C GLN A 206 -21.09 1.42 -4.03
N GLY A 207 -20.60 2.51 -3.44
CA GLY A 207 -20.56 2.69 -1.98
C GLY A 207 -19.25 2.42 -1.25
N GLN A 208 -18.11 2.24 -1.93
CA GLN A 208 -16.79 2.16 -1.29
C GLN A 208 -16.05 3.51 -1.32
N THR A 209 -15.42 3.89 -0.20
CA THR A 209 -14.69 5.15 -0.03
C THR A 209 -13.33 5.10 -0.73
N PHE A 210 -13.14 5.91 -1.77
CA PHE A 210 -11.86 6.10 -2.45
C PHE A 210 -10.71 6.33 -1.45
N GLN A 211 -9.65 5.52 -1.54
CA GLN A 211 -8.44 5.64 -0.72
C GLN A 211 -7.33 6.29 -1.54
N CYS A 212 -6.65 7.27 -0.95
CA CYS A 212 -5.58 8.01 -1.61
C CYS A 212 -4.36 7.14 -1.94
N PRO A 213 -3.97 6.99 -3.22
CA PRO A 213 -2.78 6.23 -3.60
C PRO A 213 -1.46 6.84 -3.13
N SER A 214 -1.44 8.16 -2.92
CA SER A 214 -0.30 8.89 -2.36
C SER A 214 -0.76 10.03 -1.46
N ALA A 215 0.18 10.56 -0.65
CA ALA A 215 -0.09 11.67 0.27
C ALA A 215 -0.67 12.90 -0.47
N TYR A 216 -0.21 13.14 -1.69
CA TYR A 216 -0.67 14.24 -2.55
C TYR A 216 -0.92 13.73 -3.96
N GLY A 217 -1.85 14.35 -4.68
CA GLY A 217 -2.10 14.10 -6.09
C GLY A 217 -3.58 14.23 -6.45
N ASP A 218 -3.85 14.40 -7.73
CA ASP A 218 -5.20 14.40 -8.27
C ASP A 218 -5.44 13.10 -9.06
N PHE A 219 -6.49 12.37 -8.69
CA PHE A 219 -6.78 11.03 -9.17
C PHE A 219 -8.14 10.99 -9.82
N GLN A 220 -8.22 10.37 -10.98
CA GLN A 220 -9.48 10.26 -11.70
C GLN A 220 -10.51 9.44 -10.92
N ASP A 221 -11.77 9.87 -10.97
CA ASP A 221 -12.88 9.05 -10.51
C ASP A 221 -13.26 8.03 -11.61
N ALA A 222 -13.08 6.74 -11.32
CA ALA A 222 -13.39 5.68 -12.27
C ALA A 222 -14.90 5.58 -12.59
N SER A 223 -15.77 6.09 -11.71
CA SER A 223 -17.22 6.07 -11.90
C SER A 223 -17.76 7.27 -12.69
N ASP A 224 -16.95 8.30 -12.89
CA ASP A 224 -17.38 9.52 -13.58
C ASP A 224 -16.16 10.34 -14.03
N CYS A 225 -15.88 10.36 -15.35
CA CYS A 225 -14.75 11.10 -15.91
C CYS A 225 -14.81 12.62 -15.68
N SER A 226 -15.96 13.17 -15.28
CA SER A 226 -16.08 14.58 -14.88
C SER A 226 -15.69 14.82 -13.43
N ARG A 227 -15.29 13.79 -12.69
CA ARG A 227 -14.91 13.86 -11.30
C ARG A 227 -13.47 13.39 -11.09
N PHE A 228 -12.89 13.89 -10.02
CA PHE A 228 -11.58 13.49 -9.56
C PHE A 228 -11.50 13.62 -8.04
N TYR A 229 -10.53 12.93 -7.47
CA TYR A 229 -10.19 12.96 -6.07
C TYR A 229 -8.87 13.69 -5.89
N ARG A 230 -8.84 14.71 -5.05
CA ARG A 230 -7.61 15.32 -4.59
C ARG A 230 -7.22 14.72 -3.26
N CYS A 231 -6.01 14.23 -3.21
CA CYS A 231 -5.38 13.75 -1.99
C CYS A 231 -4.54 14.86 -1.39
N THR A 232 -4.74 15.14 -0.11
CA THR A 232 -3.86 15.99 0.68
C THR A 232 -3.61 15.31 2.01
N ASN A 233 -2.37 14.91 2.29
CA ASN A 233 -2.01 14.06 3.42
C ASN A 233 -2.91 12.80 3.53
N PHE A 234 -3.13 12.11 2.41
CA PHE A 234 -4.03 10.94 2.28
C PHE A 234 -5.52 11.22 2.57
N GLN A 235 -5.89 12.46 2.87
CA GLN A 235 -7.29 12.85 2.96
C GLN A 235 -7.85 13.01 1.56
N VAL A 236 -8.89 12.24 1.26
CA VAL A 236 -9.61 12.33 0.00
C VAL A 236 -10.59 13.50 0.06
N GLN A 237 -10.55 14.33 -0.98
CA GLN A 237 -11.62 15.26 -1.30
C GLN A 237 -12.07 15.02 -2.73
N SER A 238 -13.37 14.82 -2.93
CA SER A 238 -13.93 14.67 -4.28
C SER A 238 -14.25 16.03 -4.87
N TYR A 239 -13.89 16.20 -6.14
CA TYR A 239 -14.17 17.39 -6.93
C TYR A 239 -14.84 17.01 -8.24
N SER A 240 -15.59 17.96 -8.78
CA SER A 240 -16.12 17.91 -10.14
C SER A 240 -15.39 18.94 -10.99
N CYS A 241 -15.08 18.56 -12.22
CA CYS A 241 -14.59 19.48 -13.23
C CYS A 241 -15.68 20.49 -13.61
N GLY A 242 -15.24 21.65 -14.15
CA GLY A 242 -16.16 22.68 -14.63
C GLY A 242 -17.00 22.22 -15.83
N ASN A 243 -17.95 23.06 -16.25
CA ASN A 243 -18.87 22.74 -17.35
C ASN A 243 -18.14 22.17 -18.58
N ASN A 244 -18.58 21.00 -19.04
CA ASN A 244 -18.05 20.29 -20.20
C ASN A 244 -16.54 19.97 -20.13
N GLN A 245 -15.99 19.79 -18.94
CA GLN A 245 -14.59 19.38 -18.73
C GLN A 245 -14.53 17.99 -18.12
N LEU A 246 -13.51 17.23 -18.54
CA LEU A 246 -13.17 15.93 -17.98
C LEU A 246 -11.82 16.03 -17.29
N PHE A 247 -11.63 15.24 -16.23
CA PHE A 247 -10.33 15.15 -15.58
C PHE A 247 -9.38 14.35 -16.47
N ASP A 248 -8.29 14.99 -16.89
CA ASP A 248 -7.24 14.33 -17.66
C ASP A 248 -6.09 13.92 -16.72
N PRO A 249 -5.92 12.61 -16.44
CA PRO A 249 -4.90 12.13 -15.52
C PRO A 249 -3.47 12.31 -16.06
N SER A 250 -3.29 12.47 -17.38
CA SER A 250 -1.97 12.67 -18.00
C SER A 250 -1.39 14.05 -17.72
N VAL A 251 -2.26 15.05 -17.57
CA VAL A 251 -1.89 16.44 -17.25
C VAL A 251 -2.34 16.86 -15.85
N GLN A 252 -2.93 15.94 -15.08
CA GLN A 252 -3.35 16.13 -13.68
C GLN A 252 -4.28 17.34 -13.50
N ARG A 253 -5.21 17.57 -14.43
CA ARG A 253 -6.16 18.70 -14.36
C ARG A 253 -7.41 18.47 -15.20
N CYS A 254 -8.47 19.18 -14.88
CA CYS A 254 -9.65 19.28 -15.74
C CYS A 254 -9.31 19.98 -17.05
N SER A 255 -9.74 19.41 -18.16
CA SER A 255 -9.57 20.00 -19.48
C SER A 255 -10.78 19.72 -20.38
N SER A 256 -11.00 20.61 -21.35
CA SER A 256 -11.99 20.43 -22.40
C SER A 256 -11.39 19.49 -23.45
N THR A 257 -11.45 18.20 -23.21
CA THR A 257 -11.01 17.18 -24.18
C THR A 257 -12.15 16.92 -25.18
N SER A 258 -11.82 16.39 -26.36
CA SER A 258 -12.82 15.78 -27.27
C SER A 258 -12.86 14.26 -27.14
N THR A 259 -11.93 13.69 -26.38
CA THR A 259 -11.77 12.25 -26.16
C THR A 259 -12.03 11.93 -24.70
N LEU A 260 -12.86 10.91 -24.46
CA LEU A 260 -13.09 10.38 -23.12
C LEU A 260 -11.76 9.85 -22.55
N PRO A 261 -11.29 10.34 -21.39
CA PRO A 261 -10.13 9.79 -20.70
C PRO A 261 -10.32 8.31 -20.40
N ASN A 262 -9.25 7.52 -20.54
CA ASN A 262 -9.29 6.09 -20.26
C ASN A 262 -9.37 5.84 -18.74
N GLY A 263 -10.12 4.80 -18.33
CA GLY A 263 -10.18 4.37 -16.93
C GLY A 263 -11.31 4.97 -16.11
N CYS A 264 -12.30 5.60 -16.75
CA CYS A 264 -13.50 6.10 -16.11
C CYS A 264 -14.75 5.97 -16.99
N GLU A 265 -15.93 6.06 -16.38
CA GLU A 265 -17.22 6.07 -17.10
C GLU A 265 -17.60 7.47 -17.60
N ALA A 266 -18.21 7.54 -18.78
CA ALA A 266 -18.65 8.80 -19.37
C ALA A 266 -19.79 9.42 -18.55
N PRO A 267 -19.71 10.73 -18.21
CA PRO A 267 -20.80 11.43 -17.55
C PRO A 267 -22.06 11.41 -18.41
N THR A 268 -23.24 11.47 -17.80
CA THR A 268 -24.54 11.40 -18.52
C THR A 268 -24.76 12.54 -19.52
N TRP A 269 -24.08 13.67 -19.35
CA TRP A 269 -24.12 14.81 -20.26
C TRP A 269 -23.08 14.74 -21.40
N TRP A 270 -22.13 13.78 -21.34
CA TRP A 270 -21.09 13.60 -22.33
C TRP A 270 -21.64 12.93 -23.59
N ASN A 271 -22.12 13.75 -24.52
CA ASN A 271 -22.44 13.31 -25.87
C ASN A 271 -21.17 13.40 -26.73
N GLN A 272 -20.82 12.35 -27.48
CA GLN A 272 -19.67 12.36 -28.40
C GLN A 272 -19.88 13.41 -29.51
N GLY A 273 -19.56 14.67 -29.22
CA GLY A 273 -19.63 15.78 -30.16
C GLY A 273 -18.23 16.14 -30.64
N GLY A 274 -17.72 15.42 -31.65
CA GLY A 274 -16.37 15.70 -32.13
C GLY A 274 -15.85 14.95 -33.36
N GLN A 275 -16.68 14.34 -34.21
CA GLN A 275 -16.31 14.10 -35.61
C GLN A 275 -17.52 14.38 -36.51
N GLY A 276 -17.26 15.11 -37.60
CA GLY A 276 -18.27 15.74 -38.44
C GLY A 276 -19.37 14.78 -38.91
N GLN A 277 -20.60 15.06 -38.49
CA GLN A 277 -21.70 14.95 -39.42
C GLN A 277 -21.74 16.24 -40.23
N THR A 278 -21.35 16.12 -41.49
CA THR A 278 -21.84 17.00 -42.53
C THR A 278 -23.36 17.08 -42.39
N CYS A 279 -23.87 18.19 -41.86
CA CYS A 279 -25.19 18.68 -42.25
C CYS A 279 -25.09 19.09 -43.72
N MET A 280 -25.02 18.10 -44.61
CA MET A 280 -25.34 18.32 -46.00
C MET A 280 -26.85 18.12 -46.10
N TYR A 281 -27.54 19.26 -46.21
CA TYR A 281 -28.85 19.37 -46.82
C TYR A 281 -29.07 18.28 -47.88
N LEU A 282 -30.07 17.40 -47.70
CA LEU A 282 -31.03 16.96 -48.74
C LEU A 282 -31.92 15.83 -48.20
N LEU A 283 -33.17 16.21 -47.91
CA LEU A 283 -34.43 15.56 -48.28
C LEU A 283 -34.59 14.02 -48.18
N LEU A 284 -35.72 13.66 -47.53
CA LEU A 284 -36.60 12.50 -47.74
C LEU A 284 -36.36 11.23 -46.89
N PHE A 285 -37.42 10.91 -46.15
CA PHE A 285 -37.90 9.60 -45.64
C PHE A 285 -36.93 8.42 -45.56
N CYS A 286 -36.86 7.81 -44.38
CA CYS A 286 -36.89 6.36 -44.28
C CYS A 286 -37.80 5.93 -43.12
N ALA A 287 -38.69 4.99 -43.46
CA ALA A 287 -39.87 4.48 -42.79
C ALA A 287 -39.72 4.03 -41.32
#